data_AF-A0A382FQB1-F1
#
_entry.id   AF-A0A382FQB1-F1
#
_cell.length_a   1.000
_cell.length_b   1.000
_cell.length_c   1.000
_cell.angle_alpha   90.00
_cell.angle_beta   90.00
_cell.angle_gamma   90.00
#
_symmetry.space_group_name_H-M   'P 1'
#
loop_
_entity.id
_entity.type
_entity.pdbx_description
1 polymer ?
#
loop_
_entity_poly.entity_id
_entity_poly.type
_entity_poly.pdbx_seq_one_letter_code
_entity_poly.pdbx_strand_id
1 'polypeptide(L)'
;MDDLNIGDSIAVNGVCLTVTKLIKDSFSIDLVEETLIKSNLGELKEGDYVNLERSMQVSDRFGGHIVQGHVETLGVILDKQKDEDEARISVGLDPEWMRYCIPKGSITMD
;
A
#
# COMPACT_ATOMS: atom_id res chain seq x y z
N MET A 1 16.33 -11.34 0.51
CA MET A 1 16.45 -9.98 -0.07
C MET A 1 17.27 -10.01 -1.35
N ASP A 2 17.39 -11.18 -1.98
CA ASP A 2 18.57 -11.48 -2.79
C ASP A 2 18.48 -10.90 -4.21
N ASP A 3 17.28 -10.41 -4.61
CA ASP A 3 17.04 -9.70 -5.87
C ASP A 3 16.69 -8.22 -5.70
N LEU A 4 16.71 -7.68 -4.47
CA LEU A 4 16.39 -6.28 -4.20
C LEU A 4 17.67 -5.44 -4.28
N ASN A 5 17.63 -4.37 -5.06
CA ASN A 5 18.74 -3.45 -5.28
C ASN A 5 18.40 -2.04 -4.82
N ILE A 6 19.43 -1.24 -4.54
CA ILE A 6 19.25 0.21 -4.35
C ILE A 6 18.73 0.80 -5.65
N GLY A 7 17.67 1.61 -5.57
CA GLY A 7 16.95 2.16 -6.73
C GLY A 7 15.73 1.35 -7.16
N ASP A 8 15.57 0.11 -6.66
CA ASP A 8 14.36 -0.66 -6.93
C ASP A 8 13.15 -0.06 -6.21
N SER A 9 11.97 -0.27 -6.80
CA SER A 9 10.71 0.18 -6.24
C SER A 9 10.02 -0.94 -5.45
N ILE A 10 9.58 -0.61 -4.24
CA ILE A 10 8.82 -1.48 -3.35
C ILE A 10 7.59 -0.74 -2.84
N ALA A 11 6.43 -1.39 -2.88
CA ALA A 11 5.22 -0.86 -2.28
C ALA A 11 5.22 -1.14 -0.78
N VAL A 12 5.01 -0.11 0.04
CA VAL A 12 4.83 -0.21 1.49
C VAL A 12 3.45 0.36 1.83
N ASN A 13 2.55 -0.48 2.34
CA ASN A 13 1.12 -0.16 2.50
C ASN A 13 0.53 0.45 1.20
N GLY A 14 0.82 -0.17 0.06
CA GLY A 14 0.40 0.30 -1.25
C GLY A 14 1.11 1.56 -1.77
N VAL A 15 2.03 2.19 -1.03
CA VAL A 15 2.81 3.35 -1.49
C VAL A 15 4.08 2.90 -2.19
N CYS A 16 4.27 3.25 -3.46
CA CYS A 16 5.47 2.96 -4.23
C CYS A 16 6.64 3.84 -3.76
N LEU A 17 7.71 3.20 -3.28
CA LEU A 17 8.87 3.86 -2.70
C LEU A 17 10.18 3.28 -3.25
N THR A 18 11.19 4.13 -3.35
CA THR A 18 12.50 3.74 -3.86
C THR A 18 13.44 3.35 -2.72
N VAL A 19 14.04 2.16 -2.83
CA VAL A 19 15.03 1.68 -1.86
C VAL A 19 16.29 2.54 -1.93
N THR A 20 16.67 3.14 -0.80
CA THR A 20 17.85 4.01 -0.69
C THR A 20 19.04 3.33 -0.04
N LYS A 21 18.80 2.30 0.79
CA LYS A 21 19.86 1.53 1.45
C LYS A 21 19.42 0.09 1.67
N LEU A 22 20.37 -0.83 1.53
CA LEU A 22 20.21 -2.23 1.89
C LEU A 22 21.06 -2.58 3.10
N ILE A 23 20.49 -3.36 3.99
CA ILE A 23 21.10 -3.98 5.15
C ILE A 23 20.72 -5.47 5.08
N LYS A 24 21.43 -6.34 5.80
CA LYS A 24 21.28 -7.81 5.68
C LYS A 24 19.83 -8.30 5.61
N ASP A 25 19.00 -7.84 6.55
CA ASP A 25 17.60 -8.26 6.71
C ASP A 25 16.63 -7.05 6.76
N SER A 26 17.08 -5.88 6.30
CA SER A 26 16.26 -4.66 6.28
C SER A 26 16.68 -3.72 5.14
N PHE A 27 15.80 -2.80 4.77
CA PHE A 27 16.11 -1.75 3.80
C PHE A 27 15.64 -0.40 4.33
N SER A 28 16.12 0.68 3.72
CA SER A 28 15.67 2.04 3.99
C SER A 28 15.06 2.66 2.75
N ILE A 29 14.16 3.60 2.99
CA ILE A 29 13.37 4.35 2.02
C ILE A 29 13.32 5.79 2.52
N ASP A 30 13.33 6.74 1.59
CA ASP A 30 13.13 8.15 1.91
C ASP A 30 11.68 8.54 1.59
N LEU A 31 11.03 9.24 2.51
CA LEU A 31 9.65 9.67 2.38
C LEU A 31 9.62 11.19 2.15
N VAL A 32 8.90 11.63 1.13
CA VAL A 32 8.62 13.05 0.92
C VAL A 32 7.38 13.47 1.72
N GLU A 33 7.27 14.76 1.99
CA GLU A 33 6.18 15.34 2.80
C GLU A 33 4.80 14.97 2.25
N GLU A 34 4.61 15.01 0.93
CA GLU A 34 3.34 14.63 0.31
C GLU A 34 2.94 13.19 0.63
N THR A 35 3.89 12.25 0.60
CA THR A 35 3.65 10.84 0.95
C THR A 35 3.23 10.70 2.41
N LEU A 36 3.90 11.42 3.32
CA LEU A 36 3.57 11.39 4.74
C LEU A 36 2.17 11.94 5.02
N ILE A 37 1.73 12.95 4.27
CA ILE A 37 0.41 13.58 4.42
C ILE A 37 -0.70 12.70 3.83
N LYS A 38 -0.45 12.05 2.68
CA LYS A 38 -1.48 11.32 1.94
C LYS A 38 -1.65 9.85 2.34
N SER A 39 -0.71 9.30 3.13
CA SER A 39 -0.71 7.88 3.50
C SER A 39 -0.63 7.70 5.02
N ASN A 40 -0.79 6.46 5.48
CA ASN A 40 -0.63 6.11 6.90
C ASN A 40 0.84 6.07 7.35
N LEU A 41 1.80 6.21 6.42
CA LEU A 41 3.23 6.03 6.70
C LEU A 41 3.78 7.06 7.69
N GLY A 42 3.18 8.26 7.76
CA GLY A 42 3.59 9.30 8.72
C GLY A 42 3.22 8.97 10.18
N GLU A 43 2.31 8.02 10.40
CA GLU A 43 1.85 7.63 11.74
C GLU A 43 2.54 6.37 12.27
N LEU A 44 3.28 5.66 11.40
CA LEU A 44 3.96 4.42 11.74
C LEU A 44 5.06 4.63 12.79
N LYS A 45 5.20 3.63 13.66
CA LYS A 45 6.21 3.56 14.71
C LYS A 45 7.03 2.28 14.58
N GLU A 46 8.17 2.28 15.25
CA GLU A 46 8.97 1.07 15.37
C GLU A 46 8.14 -0.08 15.95
N GLY A 47 8.13 -1.22 15.25
CA GLY A 47 7.36 -2.40 15.62
C GLY A 47 6.00 -2.53 14.91
N ASP A 48 5.54 -1.51 14.19
CA ASP A 48 4.33 -1.61 13.38
C ASP A 48 4.54 -2.54 12.18
N TYR A 49 3.49 -3.27 11.83
CA TYR A 49 3.47 -4.12 10.64
C TYR A 49 3.03 -3.33 9.42
N VAL A 50 3.63 -3.65 8.28
CA VAL A 50 3.29 -3.07 6.98
C VAL A 50 3.13 -4.18 5.95
N ASN A 51 2.28 -3.94 4.96
CA ASN A 51 2.20 -4.78 3.77
C ASN A 51 3.31 -4.38 2.79
N LEU A 52 3.96 -5.38 2.19
CA LEU A 52 5.07 -5.19 1.27
C LEU A 52 4.80 -5.92 -0.04
N GLU A 53 4.95 -5.23 -1.16
CA GLU A 53 4.87 -5.81 -2.50
C GLU A 53 6.04 -5.34 -3.36
N ARG A 54 6.72 -6.26 -4.04
CA ARG A 54 7.81 -5.92 -4.97
C ARG A 54 7.23 -5.48 -6.31
N SER A 55 7.97 -4.61 -7.01
CA SER A 55 7.64 -4.28 -8.39
C SER A 55 7.56 -5.53 -9.26
N MET A 56 6.50 -5.61 -10.07
CA MET A 56 6.24 -6.73 -10.95
C MET A 56 7.02 -6.61 -12.26
N GLN A 57 7.56 -7.72 -12.78
CA GLN A 57 8.15 -7.72 -14.12
C GLN A 57 7.05 -7.72 -15.18
N VAL A 58 7.31 -7.10 -16.34
CA VAL A 58 6.33 -7.04 -17.45
C VAL A 58 5.90 -8.43 -17.94
N SER A 59 6.77 -9.43 -17.82
CA SER A 59 6.49 -10.82 -18.21
C SER A 59 5.71 -11.62 -17.18
N ASP A 60 5.51 -11.09 -15.98
CA ASP A 60 4.82 -11.81 -14.92
C ASP A 60 3.30 -11.74 -15.06
N ARG A 61 2.62 -12.55 -14.25
CA ARG A 61 1.15 -12.59 -14.24
C ARG A 61 0.63 -11.49 -13.33
N PHE A 62 -0.11 -10.56 -13.91
CA PHE A 62 -0.91 -9.58 -13.18
C PHE A 62 -2.10 -10.27 -12.51
N GLY A 63 -1.92 -10.69 -11.25
CA GLY A 63 -3.01 -11.12 -10.39
C GLY A 63 -3.72 -9.91 -9.76
N GLY A 64 -5.05 -9.88 -9.79
CA GLY A 64 -5.82 -8.74 -9.31
C GLY A 64 -5.99 -7.66 -10.38
N HIS A 65 -5.47 -6.46 -10.11
CA HIS A 65 -5.56 -5.29 -11.00
C HIS A 65 -4.22 -4.52 -11.00
N ILE A 66 -4.07 -3.56 -11.92
CA ILE A 66 -2.84 -2.77 -12.02
C ILE A 66 -2.82 -1.72 -10.91
N VAL A 67 -1.79 -1.77 -10.08
CA VAL A 67 -1.55 -0.83 -8.97
C VAL A 67 -0.30 -0.04 -9.27
N GLN A 68 -0.42 1.30 -9.32
CA GLN A 68 0.74 2.19 -9.54
C GLN A 68 1.51 2.47 -8.25
N GLY A 69 0.84 2.36 -7.11
CA GLY A 69 1.34 2.69 -5.79
C GLY A 69 1.40 4.20 -5.49
N HIS A 70 0.62 5.01 -6.21
CA HIS A 70 0.37 6.40 -5.86
C HIS A 70 -0.91 6.47 -5.02
N VAL A 71 -0.75 6.64 -3.71
CA VAL A 71 -1.89 6.72 -2.79
C VAL A 71 -2.53 8.10 -2.90
N GLU A 72 -3.85 8.11 -3.06
CA GLU A 72 -4.63 9.33 -3.24
C GLU A 72 -5.15 9.90 -1.91
N THR A 73 -5.62 9.03 -1.02
CA THR A 73 -6.26 9.43 0.24
C THR A 73 -6.17 8.32 1.29
N LEU A 74 -6.35 8.71 2.55
CA LEU A 74 -6.67 7.80 3.63
C LEU A 74 -8.16 7.46 3.64
N GLY A 75 -8.46 6.21 3.99
CA GLY A 75 -9.81 5.76 4.33
C GLY A 75 -9.92 5.48 5.83
N VAL A 76 -11.14 5.53 6.35
CA VAL A 76 -11.43 5.26 7.76
C VAL A 76 -12.23 3.97 7.86
N ILE A 77 -11.74 2.98 8.60
CA ILE A 77 -12.52 1.78 8.91
C ILE A 77 -13.68 2.20 9.82
N LEU A 78 -14.91 2.08 9.29
CA LEU A 78 -16.14 2.41 10.01
C LEU A 78 -16.70 1.20 10.76
N ASP A 79 -16.54 0.01 10.19
CA ASP A 79 -17.02 -1.24 10.77
C ASP A 79 -16.17 -2.42 10.31
N LYS A 80 -16.01 -3.41 11.19
CA LYS A 80 -15.26 -4.65 10.91
C LYS A 80 -15.99 -5.83 11.53
N GLN A 81 -16.50 -6.71 10.68
CA GLN A 81 -17.13 -7.97 11.07
C GLN A 81 -16.26 -9.11 10.57
N LYS A 82 -16.00 -10.08 11.44
CA LYS A 82 -15.21 -11.27 11.10
C LYS A 82 -16.02 -12.51 11.45
N ASP A 83 -16.22 -13.34 10.45
CA ASP A 83 -16.76 -14.70 10.57
C ASP A 83 -15.61 -15.72 10.46
N GLU A 84 -15.90 -17.02 10.42
CA GLU A 84 -14.87 -18.07 10.43
C GLU A 84 -13.90 -17.95 9.24
N ASP A 85 -14.42 -17.75 8.03
CA ASP A 85 -13.64 -17.73 6.78
C ASP A 85 -13.67 -16.38 6.03
N GLU A 86 -14.45 -15.40 6.51
CA GLU A 86 -14.65 -14.11 5.84
C GLU A 86 -14.49 -12.95 6.80
N ALA A 87 -13.95 -11.84 6.30
CA ALA A 87 -13.99 -10.56 6.99
C ALA A 87 -14.69 -9.53 6.10
N ARG A 88 -15.70 -8.86 6.64
CA ARG A 88 -16.35 -7.74 6.01
C ARG A 88 -15.88 -6.45 6.68
N ILE A 89 -15.27 -5.58 5.89
CA ILE A 89 -14.77 -4.29 6.34
C ILE A 89 -15.55 -3.20 5.60
N SER A 90 -16.13 -2.27 6.35
CA SER A 90 -16.72 -1.06 5.79
C SER A 90 -15.75 0.09 5.95
N VAL A 91 -15.36 0.73 4.86
CA VAL A 91 -14.41 1.85 4.86
C VAL A 91 -15.06 3.09 4.29
N GLY A 92 -14.96 4.18 5.03
CA GLY A 92 -15.36 5.52 4.60
C GLY A 92 -14.22 6.20 3.85
N LEU A 93 -14.56 6.89 2.76
CA LEU A 93 -13.66 7.76 1.99
C LEU A 93 -14.33 9.12 1.83
N ASP A 94 -13.53 10.16 1.61
CA ASP A 94 -14.10 11.47 1.28
C ASP A 94 -14.96 11.38 0.00
N PRO A 95 -16.09 12.12 -0.07
CA PRO A 95 -17.02 12.02 -1.19
C PRO A 95 -16.40 12.29 -2.56
N GLU A 96 -15.32 13.08 -2.62
CA GLU A 96 -14.60 13.36 -3.87
C GLU A 96 -13.93 12.12 -4.47
N TRP A 97 -13.52 11.17 -3.64
CA TRP A 97 -12.89 9.91 -4.06
C TRP A 97 -13.92 8.82 -4.34
N MET A 98 -15.06 8.85 -3.63
CA MET A 98 -16.15 7.88 -3.78
C MET A 98 -16.68 7.78 -5.22
N ARG A 99 -16.59 8.84 -6.03
CA ARG A 99 -17.01 8.82 -7.45
C ARG A 99 -16.20 7.86 -8.32
N TYR A 100 -15.02 7.44 -7.89
CA TYR A 100 -14.17 6.47 -8.58
C TYR A 100 -14.43 5.02 -8.11
N CYS A 101 -15.17 4.84 -7.01
CA CYS A 101 -15.51 3.54 -6.46
C CYS A 101 -16.87 3.08 -7.02
N ILE A 102 -16.85 2.05 -7.87
CA ILE A 102 -18.07 1.46 -8.44
C ILE A 102 -18.38 0.09 -7.82
N PRO A 103 -19.66 -0.34 -7.76
CA PRO A 103 -20.01 -1.67 -7.30
C PRO A 103 -19.26 -2.76 -8.07
N LYS A 104 -18.58 -3.66 -7.35
CA LYS A 104 -17.71 -4.72 -7.90
C LYS A 104 -16.48 -4.22 -8.67
N GLY A 105 -16.14 -2.94 -8.55
CA GLY A 105 -14.86 -2.41 -9.01
C GLY A 105 -13.71 -2.83 -8.09
N SER A 106 -12.49 -2.77 -8.61
CA SER A 106 -11.29 -2.99 -7.82
C SER A 106 -10.85 -1.71 -7.11
N ILE A 107 -10.24 -1.87 -5.94
CA ILE A 107 -9.60 -0.82 -5.16
C ILE A 107 -8.40 -1.46 -4.44
N THR A 108 -7.35 -0.69 -4.19
CA THR A 108 -6.19 -1.11 -3.38
C THR A 108 -6.20 -0.37 -2.05
N MET A 109 -6.05 -1.09 -0.94
CA MET A 109 -6.19 -0.57 0.42
C MET A 109 -5.31 -1.38 1.37
N ASP A 110 -4.66 -0.69 2.33
CA ASP A 110 -3.86 -1.28 3.42
C ASP A 110 -4.11 -0.54 4.74
#